data_AF-A0A5V3H8A1-F1
#
_entry.id   AF-A0A5V3H8A1-F1
#
_cell.length_a   1.000
_cell.length_b   1.000
_cell.length_c   1.000
_cell.angle_alpha   90.00
_cell.angle_beta   90.00
_cell.angle_gamma   90.00
#
_symmetry.space_group_name_H-M   'P 1'
#
loop_
_entity.id
_entity.type
_entity.pdbx_description
1 polymer ?
#
loop_
_entity_poly.entity_id
_entity_poly.type
_entity_poly.pdbx_seq_one_letter_code
_entity_poly.pdbx_strand_id
1 'polypeptide(L)'
;MMTLIIPRKEAPVSGEGTVVIPQPAGDEPVIKNTFFFPDIDPKRVRERMRLEQTVAPARLREAIKSGMAETNAELYEYREQKIAAGFTRLADVPADDIDGESIKVFYYERAVCAMATASLY
;
A
#
# COMPACT_ATOMS: atom_id res chain seq x y z
N MET A 1 -62.61 37.56 16.48
CA MET A 1 -61.41 36.85 16.98
C MET A 1 -61.39 35.47 16.31
N MET A 2 -60.58 35.30 15.28
CA MET A 2 -60.57 34.10 14.41
C MET A 2 -59.27 33.34 14.66
N THR A 3 -59.36 32.15 15.27
CA THR A 3 -58.21 31.32 15.65
C THR A 3 -57.71 30.54 14.44
N LEU A 4 -56.50 30.85 13.98
CA LEU A 4 -55.79 30.12 12.93
C LEU A 4 -55.07 28.91 13.53
N ILE A 5 -55.46 27.71 13.08
CA ILE A 5 -54.76 26.44 13.34
C ILE A 5 -53.72 26.27 12.22
N ILE A 6 -52.43 26.36 12.55
CA ILE A 6 -51.33 26.08 11.61
C ILE A 6 -50.96 24.59 11.74
N PRO A 7 -51.07 23.77 10.69
CA PRO A 7 -50.68 22.37 10.77
C PRO A 7 -49.15 22.23 10.84
N ARG A 8 -48.68 21.32 11.70
CA ARG A 8 -47.29 20.91 11.83
C ARG A 8 -46.85 20.21 10.54
N LYS A 9 -45.85 20.76 9.87
CA LYS A 9 -45.21 20.13 8.70
C LYS A 9 -44.49 18.85 9.16
N GLU A 10 -45.02 17.69 8.79
CA GLU A 10 -44.35 16.40 8.99
C GLU A 10 -43.07 16.36 8.15
N ALA A 11 -41.95 16.03 8.79
CA ALA A 11 -40.69 15.79 8.10
C ALA A 11 -40.76 14.44 7.37
N PRO A 12 -40.21 14.30 6.16
CA PRO A 12 -40.21 13.02 5.47
C PRO A 12 -39.32 12.05 6.24
N VAL A 13 -39.89 10.91 6.60
CA VAL A 13 -39.17 9.78 7.18
C VAL A 13 -38.34 9.17 6.06
N SER A 14 -37.05 9.52 5.97
CA SER A 14 -36.09 8.85 5.09
C SER A 14 -35.75 7.49 5.67
N GLY A 15 -36.63 6.52 5.44
CA GLY A 15 -36.33 5.10 5.51
C GLY A 15 -35.78 4.63 4.17
N GLU A 16 -34.49 4.85 3.93
CA GLU A 16 -33.76 4.18 2.86
C GLU A 16 -32.44 3.71 3.46
N GLY A 17 -32.25 2.38 3.50
CA GLY A 17 -31.01 1.78 3.98
C GLY A 17 -29.85 2.41 3.24
N THR A 18 -28.97 3.09 3.97
CA THR A 18 -27.75 3.65 3.42
C THR A 18 -26.94 2.51 2.83
N VAL A 19 -27.05 2.31 1.51
CA VAL A 19 -26.10 1.51 0.76
C VAL A 19 -24.79 2.26 0.88
N VAL A 20 -23.94 1.83 1.81
CA VAL A 20 -22.57 2.32 1.91
C VAL A 20 -21.86 1.79 0.67
N ILE A 21 -21.88 2.59 -0.39
CA ILE A 21 -21.05 2.34 -1.56
C ILE A 21 -19.61 2.49 -1.06
N PRO A 22 -18.78 1.43 -1.07
CA PRO A 22 -17.38 1.59 -0.72
C PRO A 22 -16.81 2.68 -1.63
N GLN A 23 -16.14 3.66 -1.04
CA GLN A 23 -15.45 4.67 -1.83
C GLN A 23 -14.55 3.95 -2.84
N PRO A 24 -14.52 4.37 -4.11
CA PRO A 24 -13.56 3.85 -5.07
C PRO A 24 -12.19 3.94 -4.42
N ALA A 25 -11.42 2.84 -4.45
CA ALA A 25 -10.03 2.87 -4.05
C ALA A 25 -9.40 4.06 -4.78
N GLY A 26 -9.01 5.09 -4.02
CA GLY A 26 -8.35 6.27 -4.59
C GLY A 26 -7.12 5.82 -5.37
N ASP A 27 -6.66 6.64 -6.31
CA ASP A 27 -5.47 6.29 -7.09
C ASP A 27 -4.31 5.97 -6.12
N GLU A 28 -3.76 4.77 -6.26
CA GLU A 28 -2.69 4.23 -5.42
C GLU A 28 -1.42 4.15 -6.28
N PRO A 29 -0.72 5.28 -6.49
CA PRO A 29 0.42 5.31 -7.39
C PRO A 29 1.60 4.54 -6.80
N VAL A 30 2.38 3.92 -7.69
CA VAL A 30 3.64 3.25 -7.39
C VAL A 30 4.53 4.15 -6.51
N ILE A 31 5.08 3.56 -5.46
CA ILE A 31 5.99 4.23 -4.52
C ILE A 31 7.41 4.04 -5.05
N LYS A 32 8.03 5.17 -5.42
CA LYS A 32 9.40 5.18 -5.93
C LYS A 32 10.41 4.90 -4.82
N ASN A 33 11.37 4.03 -5.11
CA ASN A 33 12.45 3.70 -4.20
C ASN A 33 13.73 4.47 -4.57
N THR A 34 14.79 4.25 -3.78
CA THR A 34 16.16 4.62 -4.17
C THR A 34 16.59 3.83 -5.39
N PHE A 35 17.56 4.36 -6.14
CA PHE A 35 17.99 3.86 -7.46
C PHE A 35 18.34 2.36 -7.51
N PHE A 36 18.77 1.77 -6.41
CA PHE A 36 19.24 0.39 -6.36
C PHE A 36 18.10 -0.63 -6.15
N PHE A 37 17.12 -0.28 -5.32
CA PHE A 37 16.04 -1.20 -4.92
C PHE A 37 14.80 -1.00 -5.80
N PRO A 38 13.94 -2.02 -5.98
CA PRO A 38 12.75 -1.91 -6.82
C PRO A 38 11.70 -0.96 -6.22
N ASP A 39 10.93 -0.32 -7.09
CA ASP A 39 9.73 0.41 -6.72
C ASP A 39 8.64 -0.55 -6.22
N ILE A 40 7.73 -0.07 -5.37
CA ILE A 40 6.67 -0.90 -4.80
C ILE A 40 5.30 -0.41 -5.26
N ASP A 41 4.50 -1.32 -5.82
CA ASP A 41 3.11 -1.08 -6.19
C ASP A 41 2.17 -1.44 -5.01
N PRO A 42 1.46 -0.45 -4.42
CA PRO A 42 0.52 -0.72 -3.34
C PRO A 42 -0.56 -1.75 -3.71
N LYS A 43 -0.98 -1.82 -4.99
CA LYS A 43 -1.99 -2.78 -5.45
C LYS A 43 -1.50 -4.21 -5.32
N ARG A 44 -0.23 -4.47 -5.71
CA ARG A 44 0.41 -5.77 -5.52
C ARG A 44 0.53 -6.16 -4.05
N VAL A 45 0.80 -5.19 -3.17
CA VAL A 45 0.84 -5.45 -1.71
C VAL A 45 -0.52 -5.89 -1.19
N ARG A 46 -1.60 -5.20 -1.61
CA ARG A 46 -2.98 -5.58 -1.26
C ARG A 46 -3.31 -6.99 -1.71
N GLU A 47 -3.02 -7.31 -2.97
CA GLU A 47 -3.28 -8.62 -3.56
C GLU A 47 -2.51 -9.73 -2.82
N ARG A 48 -1.21 -9.55 -2.61
CA ARG A 48 -0.33 -10.55 -1.98
C ARG A 48 -0.71 -10.81 -0.52
N MET A 49 -1.01 -9.76 0.23
CA MET A 49 -1.30 -9.85 1.66
C MET A 49 -2.79 -9.98 1.97
N ARG A 50 -3.64 -10.02 0.93
CA ARG A 50 -5.11 -10.06 1.02
C ARG A 50 -5.64 -8.97 1.97
N LEU A 51 -5.14 -7.75 1.81
CA LEU A 51 -5.54 -6.63 2.67
C LEU A 51 -6.99 -6.24 2.38
N GLU A 52 -7.79 -6.18 3.45
CA GLU A 52 -9.18 -5.75 3.38
C GLU A 52 -9.31 -4.31 2.84
N GLN A 53 -10.41 -4.02 2.14
CA GLN A 53 -10.69 -2.67 1.62
C GLN A 53 -10.89 -1.61 2.72
N THR A 54 -10.90 -2.01 3.98
CA THR A 54 -10.94 -1.11 5.15
C THR A 54 -9.61 -0.40 5.39
N VAL A 55 -8.49 -0.88 4.84
CA VAL A 55 -7.21 -0.18 4.92
C VAL A 55 -7.23 1.00 3.96
N ALA A 56 -7.30 2.22 4.49
CA ALA A 56 -7.26 3.45 3.69
C ALA A 56 -5.97 3.53 2.83
N PRO A 57 -6.06 4.00 1.56
CA PRO A 57 -4.90 4.13 0.67
C PRO A 57 -3.71 4.88 1.28
N ALA A 58 -3.97 5.98 1.98
CA ALA A 58 -2.94 6.76 2.66
C ALA A 58 -2.24 5.96 3.77
N ARG A 59 -3.01 5.18 4.55
CA ARG A 59 -2.46 4.34 5.63
C ARG A 59 -1.59 3.22 5.06
N LEU A 60 -2.03 2.58 3.97
CA LEU A 60 -1.22 1.58 3.27
C LEU A 60 0.08 2.21 2.74
N ARG A 61 0.00 3.39 2.11
CA ARG A 61 1.17 4.09 1.57
C ARG A 61 2.20 4.39 2.65
N GLU A 62 1.77 4.87 3.82
CA GLU A 62 2.68 5.11 4.96
C GLU A 62 3.33 3.81 5.45
N ALA A 63 2.56 2.74 5.61
CA ALA A 63 3.08 1.44 6.03
C ALA A 63 4.12 0.87 5.04
N ILE A 64 3.87 0.98 3.73
CA ILE A 64 4.82 0.56 2.71
C ILE A 64 6.10 1.40 2.78
N LYS A 65 6.00 2.73 2.92
CA LYS A 65 7.19 3.59 3.07
C LYS A 65 8.02 3.20 4.29
N SER A 66 7.37 2.85 5.41
CA SER A 66 8.08 2.36 6.61
C SER A 66 8.82 1.06 6.32
N GLY A 67 8.13 0.07 5.73
CA GLY A 67 8.75 -1.21 5.37
C GLY A 67 9.89 -1.06 4.36
N MET A 68 9.77 -0.15 3.40
CA MET A 68 10.86 0.19 2.48
C MET A 68 12.05 0.81 3.21
N ALA A 69 11.81 1.77 4.12
CA ALA A 69 12.86 2.44 4.87
C ALA A 69 13.65 1.47 5.75
N GLU A 70 12.96 0.59 6.48
CA GLU A 70 13.57 -0.44 7.32
C GLU A 70 14.36 -1.45 6.47
N THR A 71 13.76 -2.00 5.41
CA THR A 71 14.44 -2.96 4.52
C THR A 71 15.68 -2.33 3.88
N ASN A 72 15.60 -1.06 3.46
CA ASN A 72 16.72 -0.33 2.88
C ASN A 72 17.85 -0.10 3.89
N ALA A 73 17.53 0.16 5.15
CA ALA A 73 18.50 0.36 6.21
C ALA A 73 19.26 -0.95 6.50
N GLU A 74 18.53 -2.06 6.67
CA GLU A 74 19.11 -3.39 6.89
C GLU A 74 20.00 -3.85 5.73
N LEU A 75 19.62 -3.51 4.48
CA LEU A 75 20.36 -3.87 3.28
C LEU A 75 21.37 -2.81 2.83
N TYR A 76 21.64 -1.79 3.64
CA TYR A 76 22.54 -0.69 3.27
C TYR A 76 23.94 -1.20 2.92
N GLU A 77 24.58 -1.96 3.81
CA GLU A 77 25.94 -2.48 3.57
C GLU A 77 25.97 -3.43 2.37
N TYR A 78 24.94 -4.26 2.23
CA TYR A 78 24.79 -5.15 1.08
C TYR A 78 24.76 -4.36 -0.23
N ARG A 79 23.96 -3.27 -0.28
CA ARG A 79 23.90 -2.38 -1.44
C ARG A 79 25.27 -1.80 -1.76
N GLU A 80 25.97 -1.23 -0.78
CA GLU A 80 27.29 -0.61 -1.00
C GLU A 80 28.29 -1.64 -1.56
N GLN A 81 28.28 -2.88 -1.05
CA GLN A 81 29.11 -3.97 -1.57
C GLN A 81 28.78 -4.32 -3.03
N LYS A 82 27.50 -4.34 -3.41
CA LYS A 82 27.10 -4.65 -4.80
C LYS A 82 27.38 -3.51 -5.77
N ILE A 83 27.22 -2.27 -5.34
CA ILE A 83 27.63 -1.10 -6.12
C ILE A 83 29.13 -1.11 -6.35
N ALA A 84 29.94 -1.39 -5.31
CA ALA A 84 31.39 -1.52 -5.45
C ALA A 84 31.80 -2.67 -6.40
N ALA A 85 30.99 -3.72 -6.48
CA ALA A 85 31.17 -4.81 -7.44
C ALA A 85 30.65 -4.49 -8.86
N GLY A 86 30.13 -3.28 -9.11
CA GLY A 86 29.71 -2.80 -10.43
C GLY A 86 28.23 -2.97 -10.76
N PHE A 87 27.40 -3.42 -9.81
CA PHE A 87 25.96 -3.58 -10.03
C PHE A 87 25.20 -2.30 -9.70
N THR A 88 24.36 -1.84 -10.65
CA THR A 88 23.60 -0.59 -10.49
C THR A 88 22.24 -0.77 -9.81
N ARG A 89 21.64 -1.95 -9.96
CA ARG A 89 20.34 -2.29 -9.40
C ARG A 89 20.36 -3.68 -8.78
N LEU A 90 19.46 -3.93 -7.83
CA LEU A 90 19.30 -5.23 -7.19
C LEU A 90 18.99 -6.34 -8.20
N ALA A 91 18.22 -6.02 -9.25
CA ALA A 91 17.89 -6.95 -10.34
C ALA A 91 19.10 -7.35 -11.19
N ASP A 92 20.17 -6.54 -11.20
CA ASP A 92 21.39 -6.84 -11.96
C ASP A 92 22.32 -7.77 -11.18
N VAL A 93 22.08 -7.97 -9.88
CA VAL A 93 22.94 -8.79 -9.03
C VAL A 93 22.66 -10.28 -9.30
N PRO A 94 23.68 -11.10 -9.63
CA PRO A 94 23.50 -12.51 -9.92
C PRO A 94 22.75 -13.25 -8.81
N ALA A 95 21.68 -13.93 -9.21
CA ALA A 95 20.79 -14.70 -8.35
C ALA A 95 20.16 -15.84 -9.16
N ASP A 96 19.57 -16.81 -8.48
CA ASP A 96 18.65 -17.72 -9.17
C ASP A 96 17.41 -16.94 -9.65
N ASP A 97 16.81 -17.45 -10.71
CA ASP A 97 15.53 -16.97 -11.24
C ASP A 97 14.46 -18.02 -11.01
N ILE A 98 13.31 -17.58 -10.48
CA ILE A 98 12.11 -18.39 -10.35
C ILE A 98 11.02 -17.69 -11.14
N ASP A 99 10.46 -18.36 -12.14
CA ASP A 99 9.42 -17.80 -13.03
C ASP A 99 9.84 -16.49 -13.73
N GLY A 100 11.13 -16.35 -14.05
CA GLY A 100 11.69 -15.15 -14.67
C GLY A 100 11.83 -13.96 -13.73
N GLU A 101 11.67 -14.17 -12.41
CA GLU A 101 11.93 -13.18 -11.38
C GLU A 101 13.18 -13.53 -10.58
N SER A 102 14.09 -12.56 -10.47
CA SER A 102 15.26 -12.66 -9.59
C SER A 102 14.81 -12.89 -8.14
N ILE A 103 15.31 -13.95 -7.51
CA ILE A 103 14.97 -14.24 -6.11
C ILE A 103 15.31 -13.08 -5.16
N LYS A 104 16.27 -12.22 -5.52
CA LYS A 104 16.65 -11.05 -4.70
C LYS A 104 15.58 -9.97 -4.73
N VAL A 105 15.03 -9.68 -5.90
CA VAL A 105 13.92 -8.74 -6.06
C VAL A 105 12.69 -9.29 -5.33
N PHE A 106 12.39 -10.57 -5.53
CA PHE A 106 11.31 -11.26 -4.83
C PHE A 106 11.44 -11.15 -3.31
N TYR A 107 12.61 -11.45 -2.73
CA TYR A 107 12.83 -11.35 -1.28
C TYR A 107 12.72 -9.92 -0.77
N TYR A 108 13.23 -8.94 -1.53
CA TYR A 108 13.09 -7.53 -1.17
C TYR A 108 11.61 -7.13 -1.08
N GLU A 109 10.82 -7.43 -2.12
CA GLU A 109 9.39 -7.10 -2.13
C GLU A 109 8.64 -7.82 -0.99
N ARG A 110 9.00 -9.07 -0.69
CA ARG A 110 8.43 -9.82 0.43
C ARG A 110 8.76 -9.21 1.78
N ALA A 111 10.01 -8.77 1.99
CA ALA A 111 10.42 -8.10 3.22
C ALA A 111 9.60 -6.82 3.45
N VAL A 112 9.47 -6.00 2.42
CA VAL A 112 8.64 -4.78 2.47
C VAL A 112 7.18 -5.11 2.76
N CYS A 113 6.60 -6.11 2.07
CA CYS A 113 5.20 -6.52 2.30
C CYS A 113 4.98 -6.98 3.75
N ALA A 114 5.90 -7.79 4.30
CA ALA A 114 5.83 -8.29 5.66
C ALA A 114 5.90 -7.14 6.68
N MET A 115 6.89 -6.24 6.56
CA MET A 115 7.04 -5.08 7.44
C MET A 115 5.83 -4.14 7.37
N ALA A 116 5.37 -3.81 6.16
CA ALA A 116 4.20 -2.98 5.96
C ALA A 116 2.95 -3.58 6.61
N THR A 117 2.74 -4.89 6.44
CA THR A 117 1.59 -5.59 7.02
C THR A 117 1.69 -5.65 8.54
N ALA A 118 2.87 -5.91 9.09
CA ALA A 118 3.11 -5.89 10.53
C ALA A 118 2.87 -4.49 11.16
N SER A 119 3.01 -3.41 10.38
CA SER A 119 2.68 -2.05 10.83
C SER A 119 1.17 -1.76 10.79
N LEU A 120 0.40 -2.51 9.99
CA LEU A 120 -1.04 -2.31 9.82
C LEU A 120 -1.90 -3.04 10.87
N TYR A 121 -1.37 -4.08 11.51
CA TYR A 121 -2.08 -4.95 12.46
C TYR A 121 -1.31 -5.06 13.78
#